data_AF-A0A932MBP8-F1
#
_entry.id   AF-A0A932MBP8-F1
#
_cell.length_a   1.000
_cell.length_b   1.000
_cell.length_c   1.000
_cell.angle_alpha   90.00
_cell.angle_beta   90.00
_cell.angle_gamma   90.00
#
_symmetry.space_group_name_H-M   'P 1'
#
loop_
_entity.id
_entity.type
_entity.pdbx_description
1 polymer ?
#
loop_
_entity_poly.entity_id
_entity_poly.type
_entity_poly.pdbx_seq_one_letter_code
_entity_poly.pdbx_strand_id
1 'polypeptide(L)'
;MAFTFFIGVFWFYWVALDLGVPARLHSHLHTLQPGYAAGMRLLPFALGALYTAAWIALLFVLKRSPERPVVAWAAGMTAAWGLLMTLFVGWLDTGKSYRTMIAEMQRALPAKYRCISSRSLGEPQRAMLYYFAGIITYRVEVPERRRDCDFALVQGVAAVEQAPPGAWRTIWEGARPGDNVERYRLYQRLPKKLKNQ
;
A
#
# COMPACT_ATOMS: atom_id res chain seq x y z
N MET A 1 12.11 22.60 21.25
CA MET A 1 13.40 22.19 20.66
C MET A 1 13.28 20.89 19.87
N ALA A 2 12.95 19.75 20.50
CA ALA A 2 12.83 18.46 19.78
C ALA A 2 11.87 18.48 18.57
N PHE A 3 10.63 18.96 18.74
CA PHE A 3 9.68 19.01 17.62
C PHE A 3 10.12 19.94 16.49
N THR A 4 10.73 21.09 16.79
CA THR A 4 11.30 21.99 15.76
C THR A 4 12.39 21.28 14.94
N PHE A 5 13.24 20.48 15.59
CA PHE A 5 14.23 19.66 14.90
C PHE A 5 13.56 18.64 13.96
N PHE A 6 12.58 17.87 14.44
CA PHE A 6 11.88 16.88 13.61
C PHE A 6 11.11 17.51 12.45
N ILE A 7 10.51 18.69 12.63
CA ILE A 7 9.88 19.45 11.55
C ILE A 7 10.90 19.79 10.46
N GLY A 8 12.09 20.25 10.85
CA GLY A 8 13.19 20.50 9.90
C GLY A 8 13.63 19.22 9.17
N VAL A 9 13.71 18.09 9.87
CA VAL A 9 14.01 16.78 9.27
C VAL A 9 12.94 16.37 8.26
N PHE A 10 11.65 16.54 8.57
CA PHE A 10 10.57 16.23 7.62
C PHE A 10 10.70 17.05 6.33
N TRP A 11 10.96 18.36 6.44
CA TRP A 11 11.19 19.19 5.26
C TRP A 11 12.43 18.77 4.48
N PHE A 12 13.54 18.45 5.15
CA PHE A 12 14.76 17.97 4.51
C PHE A 12 14.51 16.68 3.71
N TYR A 13 13.84 15.69 4.31
CA TYR A 13 13.50 14.44 3.62
C TYR A 13 12.49 14.65 2.49
N TRP A 14 11.50 15.53 2.68
CA TRP A 14 10.54 15.85 1.62
C TRP A 14 11.19 16.53 0.42
N VAL A 15 12.13 17.46 0.64
CA VAL A 15 12.94 18.08 -0.44
C VAL A 15 13.75 17.03 -1.19
N ALA A 16 14.39 16.09 -0.49
CA ALA A 16 15.10 15.00 -1.14
C ALA A 16 14.16 14.07 -1.92
N LEU A 17 12.98 13.80 -1.37
CA LEU A 17 12.00 12.91 -1.96
C LEU A 17 11.35 13.49 -3.22
N ASP A 18 10.74 14.68 -3.13
CA ASP A 18 9.92 15.26 -4.20
C ASP A 18 10.69 16.21 -5.13
N LEU A 19 11.78 16.83 -4.67
CA LEU A 19 12.61 17.74 -5.49
C LEU A 19 13.93 17.12 -5.94
N GLY A 20 14.32 15.96 -5.42
CA GLY A 20 15.50 15.21 -5.86
C GLY A 20 16.83 15.66 -5.27
N VAL A 21 16.83 16.56 -4.28
CA VAL A 21 18.06 17.13 -3.69
C VAL A 21 18.13 16.84 -2.20
N PRO A 22 19.16 16.16 -1.67
CA PRO A 22 20.34 15.64 -2.36
C PRO A 22 20.07 14.35 -3.16
N ALA A 23 20.73 14.20 -4.31
CA ALA A 23 20.51 13.08 -5.24
C ALA A 23 20.73 11.68 -4.62
N ARG A 24 21.71 11.53 -3.73
CA ARG A 24 21.97 10.25 -3.04
C ARG A 24 20.81 9.82 -2.15
N LEU A 25 20.23 10.77 -1.41
CA LEU A 25 19.10 10.49 -0.54
C LEU A 25 17.84 10.22 -1.37
N HIS A 26 17.62 11.00 -2.42
CA HIS A 26 16.55 10.75 -3.39
C HIS A 26 16.60 9.32 -3.96
N SER A 27 17.77 8.91 -4.50
CA SER A 27 17.93 7.56 -5.05
C SER A 27 17.66 6.47 -4.01
N HIS A 28 18.15 6.66 -2.77
CA HIS A 28 17.92 5.69 -1.70
C HIS A 28 16.43 5.57 -1.35
N LEU A 29 15.71 6.68 -1.20
CA LEU A 29 14.28 6.68 -0.91
C LEU A 29 13.44 6.04 -2.03
N HIS A 30 13.86 6.18 -3.29
CA HIS A 30 13.21 5.52 -4.43
C HIS A 30 13.55 4.02 -4.54
N THR A 31 14.71 3.58 -4.06
CA THR A 31 15.00 2.14 -3.96
C THR A 31 14.10 1.45 -2.93
N LEU A 32 13.75 2.15 -1.84
CA LEU A 32 12.81 1.63 -0.84
C LEU A 32 11.39 1.53 -1.41
N GLN A 33 11.00 2.48 -2.26
CA GLN A 33 9.65 2.54 -2.81
C GLN A 33 9.63 2.72 -4.33
N PRO A 34 9.91 1.64 -5.09
CA PRO A 34 9.87 1.70 -6.54
C PRO A 34 8.46 2.02 -7.02
N GLY A 35 8.34 2.98 -7.95
CA GLY A 35 7.06 3.43 -8.51
C GLY A 35 6.44 4.66 -7.83
N TYR A 36 7.06 5.23 -6.79
CA TYR A 36 6.62 6.53 -6.28
C TYR A 36 6.87 7.62 -7.34
N ALA A 37 5.84 8.38 -7.69
CA ALA A 37 5.95 9.49 -8.62
C ALA A 37 6.39 10.75 -7.87
N ALA A 38 7.69 11.05 -7.90
CA ALA A 38 8.23 12.27 -7.33
C ALA A 38 7.69 13.50 -8.07
N GLY A 39 7.42 14.56 -7.32
CA GLY A 39 7.03 15.84 -7.89
C GLY A 39 6.34 16.74 -6.87
N MET A 40 6.57 18.04 -6.99
CA MET A 40 5.98 19.03 -6.12
C MET A 40 4.46 19.12 -6.36
N ARG A 41 3.70 18.76 -5.33
CA ARG A 41 2.24 18.94 -5.31
C ARG A 41 1.89 20.11 -4.39
N LEU A 42 1.17 21.08 -4.93
CA LEU A 42 0.88 22.33 -4.22
C LEU A 42 0.09 22.10 -2.92
N LEU A 43 -0.89 21.19 -2.93
CA LEU A 43 -1.75 20.95 -1.76
C LEU A 43 -0.99 20.34 -0.57
N PRO A 44 -0.25 19.21 -0.71
CA PRO A 44 0.62 18.70 0.36
C PRO A 44 1.61 19.73 0.89
N PHE A 45 2.25 20.48 -0.01
CA PHE A 45 3.20 21.53 0.34
C PHE A 45 2.54 22.64 1.17
N ALA A 46 1.39 23.16 0.73
CA ALA A 46 0.67 24.23 1.42
C ALA A 46 0.19 23.79 2.81
N LEU A 47 -0.32 22.56 2.94
CA LEU A 47 -0.73 22.00 4.24
C LEU A 47 0.47 21.80 5.17
N GLY A 48 1.59 21.28 4.67
CA GLY A 48 2.81 21.15 5.45
C GLY A 48 3.36 22.50 5.92
N ALA A 49 3.33 23.51 5.05
CA ALA A 49 3.72 24.87 5.38
C ALA A 49 2.80 25.47 6.46
N LEU A 50 1.49 25.24 6.36
CA LEU A 50 0.52 25.66 7.37
C LEU A 50 0.78 25.02 8.74
N TYR A 51 1.02 23.70 8.81
CA TYR A 51 1.39 23.03 10.06
C TYR A 51 2.68 23.61 10.67
N THR A 52 3.66 23.90 9.84
CA THR A 52 4.94 24.49 10.26
C THR A 52 4.75 25.92 10.78
N ALA A 53 3.97 26.74 10.08
CA ALA A 53 3.66 28.11 10.49
C ALA A 53 2.86 28.14 11.80
N ALA A 54 1.87 27.26 11.96
CA ALA A 54 1.09 27.12 13.18
C ALA A 54 1.98 26.73 14.38
N TRP A 55 2.92 25.80 14.17
CA TRP A 55 3.90 25.44 15.20
C TRP A 55 4.78 26.63 15.62
N ILE A 56 5.32 27.36 14.65
CA ILE A 56 6.17 28.54 14.91
C ILE A 56 5.38 29.62 15.64
N ALA A 57 4.16 29.94 15.18
CA ALA A 57 3.29 30.91 15.82
C ALA A 57 2.98 30.53 17.28
N LEU A 58 2.71 29.24 17.54
CA LEU A 58 2.50 28.75 18.89
C LEU A 58 3.71 28.98 19.79
N LEU A 59 4.94 28.76 19.30
CA LEU A 59 6.15 28.99 20.10
C LEU A 59 6.30 30.45 20.55
N PHE A 60 5.80 31.41 19.77
CA PHE A 60 5.82 32.84 20.10
C PHE A 60 4.65 33.25 21.01
N VAL A 61 3.46 32.70 20.79
CA VAL A 61 2.24 33.09 21.52
C VAL A 61 2.13 32.40 22.88
N LEU A 62 2.73 31.22 23.05
CA LEU A 62 2.57 30.41 24.25
C LEU A 62 3.27 31.05 25.46
N LYS A 63 2.45 31.65 26.33
CA LYS A 63 2.88 32.33 27.57
C LYS A 63 3.44 31.33 28.59
N ARG A 64 4.18 31.83 29.58
CA ARG A 64 4.64 31.01 30.72
C ARG A 64 3.44 30.64 31.59
N SER A 65 3.05 29.37 31.56
CA SER A 65 2.06 28.78 32.46
C SER A 65 2.45 27.33 32.79
N PRO A 66 1.90 26.74 33.87
CA PRO A 66 2.14 25.34 34.21
C PRO A 66 1.73 24.36 33.11
N GLU A 67 0.69 24.66 32.32
CA GLU A 67 0.25 23.81 31.21
C GLU A 67 1.11 23.91 29.94
N ARG A 68 2.03 24.88 29.86
CA ARG A 68 2.88 25.10 28.66
C ARG A 68 3.57 23.83 28.14
N PRO A 69 4.18 22.95 28.97
CA PRO A 69 4.82 21.74 28.47
C PRO A 69 3.85 20.77 27.80
N VAL A 70 2.65 20.59 28.37
CA VAL A 70 1.62 19.68 27.82
C VAL A 70 1.08 20.22 26.51
N VAL A 71 0.78 21.53 26.45
CA VAL A 71 0.31 22.19 25.21
C VAL A 71 1.38 22.10 24.11
N ALA A 72 2.64 22.39 24.44
CA ALA A 72 3.74 22.32 23.48
C ALA A 72 3.97 20.88 22.98
N TRP A 73 3.82 19.88 23.84
CA TRP A 73 3.94 18.47 23.45
C TRP A 73 2.80 18.04 22.52
N ALA A 74 1.55 18.32 22.90
CA ALA A 74 0.38 17.94 22.10
C ALA A 74 0.39 18.62 20.72
N ALA A 75 0.70 19.92 20.68
CA ALA A 75 0.82 20.64 19.41
C ALA A 75 2.02 20.17 18.58
N GLY A 76 3.15 19.86 19.21
CA GLY A 76 4.34 19.36 18.54
C GLY A 76 4.09 17.99 17.90
N MET A 77 3.43 17.10 18.63
CA MET A 77 3.00 15.79 18.11
C MET A 77 2.01 15.96 16.95
N THR A 78 1.05 16.87 17.09
CA THR A 78 0.08 17.17 16.02
C THR A 78 0.75 17.70 14.77
N ALA A 79 1.70 18.63 14.90
CA ALA A 79 2.44 19.18 13.76
C ALA A 79 3.34 18.12 13.10
N ALA A 80 4.04 17.30 13.90
CA ALA A 80 4.86 16.20 13.40
C ALA A 80 4.03 15.16 12.63
N TRP A 81 2.90 14.73 13.20
CA TRP A 81 1.99 13.79 12.55
C TRP A 81 1.34 14.39 11.30
N GLY A 82 0.92 15.65 11.38
CA GLY A 82 0.36 16.39 10.24
C GLY A 82 1.33 16.49 9.07
N LEU A 83 2.60 16.81 9.34
CA LEU A 83 3.66 16.82 8.32
C LEU A 83 3.90 15.43 7.73
N LEU A 84 3.97 14.40 8.56
CA LEU A 84 4.14 13.03 8.09
C LEU A 84 3.01 12.62 7.14
N MET A 85 1.75 12.85 7.53
CA MET A 85 0.58 12.45 6.75
C MET A 85 0.31 13.35 5.54
N THR A 86 0.77 14.59 5.52
CA THR A 86 0.60 15.47 4.35
C THR A 86 1.71 15.26 3.34
N LEU A 87 2.97 15.27 3.77
CA LEU A 87 4.13 15.22 2.89
C LEU A 87 4.48 13.80 2.44
N PHE A 88 4.29 12.78 3.29
CA PHE A 88 4.80 11.43 3.04
C PHE A 88 3.73 10.38 2.75
N VAL A 89 2.43 10.70 2.85
CA VAL A 89 1.38 9.69 2.63
C VAL A 89 1.44 9.04 1.26
N GLY A 90 1.76 9.79 0.20
CA GLY A 90 1.86 9.23 -1.15
C GLY A 90 2.98 8.20 -1.29
N TRP A 91 4.13 8.50 -0.67
CA TRP A 91 5.26 7.57 -0.65
C TRP A 91 4.95 6.34 0.19
N LEU A 92 4.38 6.53 1.39
CA LEU A 92 3.95 5.44 2.26
C LEU A 92 2.86 4.55 1.63
N ASP A 93 1.94 5.14 0.88
CA ASP A 93 0.84 4.44 0.21
C ASP A 93 1.35 3.59 -0.96
N THR A 94 2.34 4.09 -1.71
CA THR A 94 2.92 3.33 -2.83
C THR A 94 3.44 1.95 -2.38
N GLY A 95 3.93 1.83 -1.14
CA GLY A 95 4.43 0.56 -0.57
C GLY A 95 3.39 -0.33 0.05
N LYS A 96 2.17 0.17 0.25
CA LYS A 96 1.08 -0.59 0.88
C LYS A 96 -0.06 -0.87 -0.08
N SER A 97 -0.13 -0.13 -1.18
CA SER A 97 -1.20 -0.20 -2.15
C SER A 97 -1.18 -1.51 -2.93
N TYR A 98 -2.36 -2.08 -3.14
CA TYR A 98 -2.58 -3.25 -4.00
C TYR A 98 -2.80 -2.86 -5.46
N ARG A 99 -2.86 -1.56 -5.80
CA ARG A 99 -3.28 -1.07 -7.12
C ARG A 99 -2.49 -1.70 -8.28
N THR A 100 -1.16 -1.68 -8.21
CA THR A 100 -0.29 -2.19 -9.28
C THR A 100 -0.40 -3.70 -9.41
N MET A 101 -0.31 -4.42 -8.28
CA MET A 101 -0.48 -5.87 -8.23
C MET A 101 -1.81 -6.32 -8.84
N ILE A 102 -2.92 -5.64 -8.49
CA ILE A 102 -4.25 -5.97 -9.01
C ILE A 102 -4.35 -5.66 -10.50
N ALA A 103 -3.81 -4.52 -10.95
CA ALA A 103 -3.81 -4.16 -12.36
C ALA A 103 -3.04 -5.19 -13.21
N GLU A 104 -1.90 -5.68 -12.72
CA GLU A 104 -1.14 -6.74 -13.39
C GLU A 104 -1.89 -8.07 -13.42
N MET A 105 -2.46 -8.48 -12.28
CA MET A 105 -3.29 -9.68 -12.19
C MET A 105 -4.50 -9.61 -13.15
N GLN A 106 -5.16 -8.46 -13.25
CA GLN A 106 -6.31 -8.25 -14.11
C GLN A 106 -5.94 -8.37 -15.59
N ARG A 107 -4.74 -7.93 -16.01
CA ARG A 107 -4.25 -8.10 -17.39
C ARG A 107 -4.02 -9.56 -17.75
N ALA A 108 -3.73 -10.42 -16.76
CA ALA A 108 -3.57 -11.86 -16.99
C ALA A 108 -4.91 -12.61 -17.07
N LEU A 109 -6.01 -12.01 -16.60
CA LEU A 109 -7.34 -12.61 -16.71
C LEU A 109 -7.90 -12.46 -18.13
N PRO A 110 -8.64 -13.45 -18.64
CA PRO A 110 -9.39 -13.29 -19.88
C PRO A 110 -10.54 -12.30 -19.69
N ALA A 111 -11.00 -11.70 -20.79
CA ALA A 111 -12.10 -10.74 -20.76
C ALA A 111 -13.43 -11.31 -20.23
N LYS A 112 -13.63 -12.63 -20.34
CA LYS A 112 -14.81 -13.34 -19.83
C LYS A 112 -14.37 -14.58 -19.07
N TYR A 113 -14.91 -14.74 -17.85
CA TYR A 113 -14.75 -15.91 -17.00
C TYR A 113 -15.96 -16.03 -16.07
N ARG A 114 -16.24 -17.22 -15.53
CA ARG A 114 -17.43 -17.42 -14.68
C ARG A 114 -17.24 -16.89 -13.26
N CYS A 115 -16.14 -17.26 -12.60
CA CYS A 115 -15.80 -16.76 -11.27
C CYS A 115 -14.33 -17.05 -10.92
N ILE A 116 -13.90 -16.45 -9.81
CA ILE A 116 -12.60 -16.69 -9.18
C ILE A 116 -12.86 -17.22 -7.77
N SER A 117 -12.35 -18.41 -7.46
CA SER A 117 -12.30 -18.88 -6.07
C SER A 117 -11.09 -18.27 -5.37
N SER A 118 -11.14 -18.07 -4.05
CA SER A 118 -10.00 -17.59 -3.28
C SER A 118 -9.65 -18.52 -2.14
N ARG A 119 -8.35 -18.69 -1.88
CA ARG A 119 -7.83 -19.45 -0.75
C ARG A 119 -6.84 -18.62 0.06
N SER A 120 -6.94 -18.70 1.39
CA SER A 120 -6.11 -17.98 2.36
C SER A 120 -6.11 -16.46 2.19
N LEU A 121 -7.11 -15.93 1.49
CA LEU A 121 -7.21 -14.51 1.16
C LEU A 121 -8.00 -13.77 2.26
N GLY A 122 -7.38 -12.79 2.90
CA GLY A 122 -8.03 -12.01 3.95
C GLY A 122 -9.14 -11.08 3.43
N GLU A 123 -10.04 -10.65 4.32
CA GLU A 123 -11.13 -9.73 3.98
C GLU A 123 -10.63 -8.38 3.41
N PRO A 124 -9.57 -7.75 3.95
CA PRO A 124 -9.04 -6.52 3.37
C PRO A 124 -8.56 -6.71 1.93
N GLN A 125 -7.87 -7.82 1.63
CA GLN A 125 -7.40 -8.13 0.28
C GLN A 125 -8.58 -8.27 -0.68
N ARG A 126 -9.64 -8.99 -0.27
CA ARG A 126 -10.87 -9.15 -1.07
C ARG A 126 -11.55 -7.81 -1.34
N ALA A 127 -11.62 -6.94 -0.34
CA ALA A 127 -12.14 -5.59 -0.50
C ALA A 127 -11.30 -4.77 -1.49
N MET A 128 -9.97 -4.90 -1.47
CA MET A 128 -9.07 -4.22 -2.41
C MET A 128 -9.22 -4.74 -3.85
N LEU A 129 -9.38 -6.05 -4.05
CA LEU A 129 -9.70 -6.63 -5.36
C LEU A 129 -10.98 -6.04 -5.96
N TYR A 130 -12.01 -5.91 -5.13
CA TYR A 130 -13.27 -5.29 -5.53
C TYR A 130 -13.10 -3.79 -5.81
N TYR A 131 -12.40 -3.06 -4.93
CA TYR A 131 -12.20 -1.62 -5.05
C TYR A 131 -11.43 -1.23 -6.33
N PHE A 132 -10.33 -1.92 -6.65
CA PHE A 132 -9.47 -1.54 -7.79
C PHE A 132 -9.88 -2.16 -9.13
N ALA A 133 -10.54 -3.32 -9.13
CA ALA A 133 -10.84 -4.04 -10.38
C ALA A 133 -12.27 -4.61 -10.45
N GLY A 134 -13.13 -4.36 -9.45
CA GLY A 134 -14.46 -4.96 -9.38
C GLY A 134 -14.45 -6.49 -9.23
N ILE A 135 -13.30 -7.08 -8.85
CA ILE A 135 -13.12 -8.52 -8.80
C ILE A 135 -13.73 -9.07 -7.51
N ILE A 136 -14.71 -9.97 -7.66
CA ILE A 136 -15.33 -10.69 -6.55
C ILE A 136 -14.73 -12.09 -6.47
N THR A 137 -14.24 -12.48 -5.30
CA THR A 137 -13.75 -13.83 -5.03
C THR A 137 -14.65 -14.61 -4.07
N TYR A 138 -14.75 -15.91 -4.32
CA TYR A 138 -15.52 -16.86 -3.52
C TYR A 138 -14.58 -17.70 -2.66
N ARG A 139 -14.61 -17.49 -1.34
CA ARG A 139 -13.71 -18.16 -0.39
C ARG A 139 -14.00 -19.65 -0.33
N VAL A 140 -12.96 -20.47 -0.48
CA VAL A 140 -13.08 -21.93 -0.37
C VAL A 140 -13.24 -22.37 1.09
N GLU A 141 -12.82 -21.53 2.04
CA GLU A 141 -12.96 -21.78 3.49
C GLU A 141 -14.39 -21.54 4.01
N VAL A 142 -15.29 -21.01 3.19
CA VAL A 142 -16.71 -20.78 3.53
C VAL A 142 -17.58 -21.72 2.67
N PRO A 143 -17.94 -22.91 3.18
CA PRO A 143 -18.59 -23.96 2.38
C PRO A 143 -19.85 -23.50 1.65
N GLU A 144 -20.71 -22.72 2.32
CA GLU A 144 -21.98 -22.21 1.77
C GLU A 144 -21.81 -21.29 0.56
N ARG A 145 -20.65 -20.63 0.43
CA ARG A 145 -20.36 -19.70 -0.66
C ARG A 145 -19.40 -20.29 -1.69
N ARG A 146 -19.02 -21.56 -1.53
CA ARG A 146 -18.06 -22.22 -2.41
C ARG A 146 -18.67 -22.37 -3.81
N ARG A 147 -17.87 -22.02 -4.83
CA ARG A 147 -18.26 -22.14 -6.24
C ARG A 147 -17.20 -22.88 -7.02
N ASP A 148 -17.64 -23.56 -8.07
CA ASP A 148 -16.74 -24.24 -8.99
C ASP A 148 -16.26 -23.30 -10.09
N CYS A 149 -15.15 -22.60 -9.80
CA CYS A 149 -14.63 -21.51 -10.60
C CYS A 149 -13.59 -21.92 -11.65
N ASP A 150 -13.52 -21.14 -12.73
CA ASP A 150 -12.50 -21.30 -13.79
C ASP A 150 -11.11 -20.88 -13.30
N PHE A 151 -11.08 -19.96 -12.32
CA PHE A 151 -9.87 -19.41 -11.75
C PHE A 151 -9.84 -19.57 -10.23
N ALA A 152 -8.63 -19.61 -9.69
CA ALA A 152 -8.38 -19.62 -8.25
C ALA A 152 -7.25 -18.64 -7.92
N LEU A 153 -7.49 -17.74 -6.96
CA LEU A 153 -6.50 -16.84 -6.42
C LEU A 153 -6.07 -17.35 -5.04
N VAL A 154 -4.78 -17.65 -4.89
CA VAL A 154 -4.23 -18.13 -3.62
C VAL A 154 -3.27 -17.09 -3.08
N GLN A 155 -3.47 -16.69 -1.82
CA GLN A 155 -2.48 -15.95 -1.05
C GLN A 155 -1.63 -16.97 -0.25
N GLY A 156 -0.33 -16.88 -0.37
CA GLY A 156 0.62 -17.72 0.37
C GLY A 156 1.91 -16.98 0.63
N VAL A 157 2.99 -17.74 0.84
CA VAL A 157 4.35 -17.19 0.99
C VAL A 157 5.17 -17.44 -0.27
N ALA A 158 6.17 -16.59 -0.51
CA ALA A 158 7.04 -16.72 -1.67
C ALA A 158 7.75 -18.08 -1.73
N ALA A 159 8.24 -18.58 -0.58
CA ALA A 159 9.01 -19.81 -0.46
C ALA A 159 8.22 -21.12 -0.70
N VAL A 160 6.88 -21.09 -0.62
CA VAL A 160 6.05 -22.29 -0.72
C VAL A 160 4.92 -22.08 -1.71
N GLU A 161 4.91 -22.88 -2.77
CA GLU A 161 3.78 -22.92 -3.70
C GLU A 161 2.65 -23.78 -3.13
N GLN A 162 1.47 -23.18 -2.99
CA GLN A 162 0.28 -23.83 -2.44
C GLN A 162 -0.82 -23.89 -3.50
N ALA A 163 -0.59 -24.65 -4.56
CA ALA A 163 -1.58 -24.83 -5.61
C ALA A 163 -2.90 -25.42 -5.05
N PRO A 164 -4.06 -25.01 -5.58
CA PRO A 164 -5.32 -25.67 -5.23
C PRO A 164 -5.32 -27.14 -5.66
N PRO A 165 -6.07 -28.02 -4.97
CA PRO A 165 -6.20 -29.42 -5.39
C PRO A 165 -6.83 -29.52 -6.78
N GLY A 166 -6.28 -30.40 -7.64
CA GLY A 166 -6.74 -30.64 -9.01
C GLY A 166 -5.73 -30.19 -10.07
N ALA A 167 -6.18 -30.18 -11.33
CA ALA A 167 -5.35 -29.75 -12.45
C ALA A 167 -5.48 -28.24 -12.66
N TRP A 168 -4.44 -27.51 -12.28
CA TRP A 168 -4.35 -26.04 -12.35
C TRP A 168 -3.06 -25.62 -13.02
N ARG A 169 -3.09 -24.50 -13.74
CA ARG A 169 -1.92 -23.85 -14.33
C ARG A 169 -1.82 -22.42 -13.81
N THR A 170 -0.66 -22.05 -13.27
CA THR A 170 -0.37 -20.67 -12.86
C THR A 170 -0.32 -19.78 -14.11
N ILE A 171 -1.12 -18.72 -14.13
CA ILE A 171 -1.15 -17.74 -15.23
C ILE A 171 -0.60 -16.37 -14.81
N TRP A 172 -0.52 -16.12 -13.51
CA TRP A 172 0.08 -14.91 -12.97
C TRP A 172 0.54 -15.14 -11.54
N GLU A 173 1.64 -14.48 -11.17
CA GLU A 173 2.18 -14.45 -9.82
C GLU A 173 2.72 -13.06 -9.51
N GLY A 174 2.43 -12.54 -8.31
CA GLY A 174 2.88 -11.21 -7.91
C GLY A 174 2.68 -10.93 -6.43
N ALA A 175 3.17 -9.78 -5.98
CA ALA A 175 3.09 -9.31 -4.60
C ALA A 175 2.84 -7.81 -4.56
N ARG A 176 2.52 -7.27 -3.38
CA ARG A 176 2.50 -5.82 -3.18
C ARG A 176 3.93 -5.26 -3.31
N PRO A 177 4.11 -4.04 -3.86
CA PRO A 177 5.41 -3.40 -3.88
C PRO A 177 6.02 -3.30 -2.47
N GLY A 178 7.24 -3.82 -2.29
CA GLY A 178 7.92 -3.82 -0.99
C GLY A 178 7.61 -5.02 -0.07
N ASP A 179 6.68 -5.91 -0.45
CA ASP A 179 6.43 -7.16 0.27
C ASP A 179 7.20 -8.33 -0.38
N ASN A 180 8.18 -8.86 0.35
CA ASN A 180 9.02 -9.97 -0.11
C ASN A 180 8.57 -11.33 0.46
N VAL A 181 7.59 -11.35 1.37
CA VAL A 181 7.16 -12.56 2.08
C VAL A 181 5.87 -13.08 1.47
N GLU A 182 4.87 -12.22 1.34
CA GLU A 182 3.57 -12.61 0.78
C GLU A 182 3.66 -12.81 -0.74
N ARG A 183 2.86 -13.76 -1.23
CA ARG A 183 2.78 -14.04 -2.66
C ARG A 183 1.37 -14.40 -3.06
N TYR A 184 0.88 -13.75 -4.11
CA TYR A 184 -0.40 -14.04 -4.73
C TYR A 184 -0.17 -14.79 -6.03
N ARG A 185 -0.90 -15.89 -6.21
CA ARG A 185 -0.83 -16.72 -7.41
C ARG A 185 -2.22 -16.92 -7.97
N LEU A 186 -2.38 -16.58 -9.24
CA LEU A 186 -3.62 -16.78 -10.00
C LEU A 186 -3.47 -18.03 -10.86
N TYR A 187 -4.36 -18.97 -10.63
CA TYR A 187 -4.41 -20.25 -11.33
C TYR A 187 -5.62 -20.31 -12.25
N GLN A 188 -5.41 -20.86 -13.45
CA GLN A 188 -6.45 -21.25 -14.37
C GLN A 188 -6.68 -22.76 -14.26
N ARG A 189 -7.95 -23.18 -14.16
CA ARG A 189 -8.29 -24.59 -14.16
C ARG A 189 -8.02 -25.20 -15.53
N LEU A 190 -7.32 -26.34 -15.54
CA LEU A 190 -7.17 -27.12 -16.75
C LEU A 190 -8.42 -27.99 -16.97
N PRO A 191 -8.87 -28.17 -18.22
CA PRO A 191 -9.93 -29.12 -18.50
C PRO A 191 -9.50 -30.51 -18.02
N LYS A 192 -10.39 -31.21 -17.32
CA LYS A 192 -10.17 -32.63 -16.99
C LYS A 192 -9.95 -33.34 -18.32
N LYS A 193 -8.77 -33.93 -18.55
CA LYS A 193 -8.63 -34.91 -19.63
C LYS A 193 -9.65 -36.00 -19.34
N LEU A 194 -10.70 -36.09 -20.16
CA LEU A 194 -11.55 -37.28 -20.20
C LEU A 194 -10.61 -38.44 -20.53
N LYS A 195 -10.35 -39.31 -19.55
CA LYS A 195 -9.82 -40.64 -19.86
C LYS A 195 -10.91 -41.30 -20.72
N ASN A 196 -10.73 -41.31 -22.04
CA ASN A 196 -11.45 -42.24 -22.88
C ASN A 196 -11.01 -43.65 -22.45
N GLN A 197 -12.02 -44.43 -22.04
CA GLN A 197 -12.10 -45.89 -21.92
C GLN A 197 -10.79 -46.66 -21.69
#